data_AF-A0A2D9RFC8-F1
#
_entry.id   AF-A0A2D9RFC8-F1
#
_cell.length_a   1.000
_cell.length_b   1.000
_cell.length_c   1.000
_cell.angle_alpha   90.00
_cell.angle_beta   90.00
_cell.angle_gamma   90.00
#
_symmetry.space_group_name_H-M   'P 1'
#
loop_
_entity.id
_entity.type
_entity.pdbx_description
1 polymer ?
#
loop_
_entity_poly.entity_id
_entity_poly.type
_entity_poly.pdbx_seq_one_letter_code
_entity_poly.pdbx_strand_id
1 'polypeptide(L)'
;MTKFQFEAKWKEELVVTGPGGCFCLVFSMGCPTVYLPDEHQWTIKGPAWAKDLYSVLKRELQTWCNAHDVELVIDEKSVVF
;
A
#
# COMPACT_ATOMS: atom_id res chain seq x y z
N MET A 1 -5.41 -13.67 34.03
CA MET A 1 -4.75 -13.68 32.72
C MET A 1 -5.71 -13.09 31.70
N THR A 2 -5.34 -11.96 31.09
CA THR A 2 -6.10 -11.41 29.96
C THR A 2 -5.68 -12.16 28.69
N LYS A 3 -6.65 -12.63 27.90
CA LYS A 3 -6.40 -13.42 26.68
C LYS A 3 -5.98 -12.57 25.47
N PHE A 4 -6.15 -11.25 25.53
CA PHE A 4 -5.88 -10.32 24.45
C PHE A 4 -5.12 -9.10 24.98
N GLN A 5 -4.27 -8.53 24.13
CA GLN A 5 -3.52 -7.29 24.37
C GLN A 5 -3.85 -6.32 23.24
N PHE A 6 -3.91 -5.04 23.59
CA PHE A 6 -4.28 -3.96 22.68
C PHE A 6 -3.23 -2.86 22.78
N GLU A 7 -2.80 -2.36 21.64
CA GLU A 7 -1.88 -1.23 21.55
C GLU A 7 -2.45 -0.22 20.54
N ALA A 8 -2.26 1.06 20.84
CA ALA A 8 -2.62 2.12 19.90
C ALA A 8 -1.58 2.16 18.78
N LYS A 9 -2.04 2.08 17.53
CA LYS A 9 -1.19 2.16 16.34
C LYS A 9 -1.63 3.34 15.48
N TRP A 10 -0.85 4.42 15.50
CA TRP A 10 -0.96 5.48 14.50
C TRP A 10 -0.25 4.99 13.24
N LYS A 11 -0.89 5.12 12.07
CA LYS A 11 -0.32 4.72 10.79
C LYS A 11 -0.65 5.77 9.75
N GLU A 12 0.31 6.05 8.89
CA GLU A 12 0.12 6.98 7.78
C GLU A 12 -0.14 6.18 6.50
N GLU A 13 -0.96 6.77 5.65
CA GLU A 13 -1.54 6.08 4.51
C GLU A 13 -1.43 6.95 3.27
N LEU A 14 -1.08 6.33 2.14
CA LEU A 14 -1.16 6.95 0.83
C LEU A 14 -2.49 6.54 0.20
N VAL A 15 -3.38 7.51 0.00
CA VAL A 15 -4.66 7.30 -0.67
C VAL A 15 -4.43 7.20 -2.18
N VAL A 16 -4.83 6.07 -2.76
CA VAL A 16 -4.80 5.82 -4.21
C VAL A 16 -6.24 5.85 -4.73
N THR A 17 -6.51 6.66 -5.75
CA THR A 17 -7.83 6.73 -6.40
C THR A 17 -7.70 6.30 -7.86
N GLY A 18 -8.59 5.41 -8.29
CA GLY A 18 -8.62 4.87 -9.64
C GLY A 18 -10.04 4.64 -10.17
N PRO A 19 -10.18 3.99 -11.34
CA PRO A 19 -11.47 3.86 -12.02
C PRO A 19 -12.55 3.10 -11.25
N GLY A 20 -12.15 2.21 -10.34
CA GLY A 20 -13.06 1.36 -9.55
C GLY A 20 -13.27 1.81 -8.11
N GLY A 21 -12.66 2.92 -7.68
CA GLY A 21 -12.76 3.44 -6.32
C GLY A 21 -11.41 3.90 -5.75
N CYS A 22 -11.30 3.88 -4.43
CA CYS A 22 -10.07 4.22 -3.72
C CYS A 22 -9.63 3.11 -2.77
N PHE A 23 -8.33 3.09 -2.46
CA PHE A 23 -7.73 2.25 -1.41
C PHE A 23 -6.54 2.99 -0.80
N CYS A 24 -6.07 2.54 0.34
CA CYS A 24 -4.89 3.10 1.01
C CYS A 24 -3.71 2.11 1.00
N LEU A 25 -2.52 2.63 0.71
CA LEU A 25 -1.25 1.95 0.93
C LEU A 25 -0.57 2.44 2.20
N VAL A 26 0.32 1.63 2.76
CA VAL A 26 1.16 2.05 3.89
C VAL A 26 2.12 3.14 3.44
N PHE A 27 2.18 4.23 4.20
CA PHE A 27 3.12 5.33 4.02
C PHE A 27 3.84 5.61 5.35
N SER A 28 5.13 5.93 5.32
CA SER A 28 5.89 6.34 6.53
C SER A 28 6.49 7.73 6.35
N MET A 29 6.34 8.65 7.30
CA MET A 29 6.93 10.01 7.17
C MET A 29 8.40 10.16 7.56
N GLY A 30 8.99 9.24 8.34
CA GLY A 30 10.39 9.39 8.80
C GLY A 30 11.40 9.34 7.65
N CYS A 31 11.34 8.27 6.87
CA CYS A 31 11.79 8.24 5.49
C CYS A 31 10.51 8.02 4.67
N PRO A 32 10.11 8.98 3.80
CA PRO A 32 8.95 8.83 2.93
C PRO A 32 9.04 7.53 2.14
N THR A 33 8.29 6.52 2.56
CA THR A 33 8.32 5.18 1.95
C THR A 33 6.89 4.69 1.78
N VAL A 34 6.54 4.25 0.57
CA VAL A 34 5.30 3.55 0.27
C VAL A 34 5.59 2.06 0.19
N TYR A 35 4.75 1.24 0.84
CA TYR A 35 4.86 -0.21 0.77
C TYR A 35 3.73 -0.80 -0.09
N LEU A 36 4.10 -1.38 -1.23
CA LEU A 36 3.17 -2.10 -2.10
C LEU A 36 3.35 -3.61 -1.89
N PRO A 37 2.27 -4.41 -1.74
CA PRO A 37 2.38 -5.86 -1.81
C PRO A 37 3.03 -6.33 -3.12
N ASP A 38 3.71 -7.47 -3.11
CA ASP A 38 4.06 -8.12 -4.36
C ASP A 38 2.81 -8.53 -5.15
N GLU A 39 3.00 -8.88 -6.43
CA GLU A 39 1.89 -9.22 -7.33
C GLU A 39 1.05 -10.39 -6.84
N HIS A 40 1.69 -11.41 -6.26
CA HIS A 40 0.98 -12.56 -5.73
C HIS A 40 0.08 -12.16 -4.55
N GLN A 41 0.61 -11.40 -3.59
CA GLN A 41 -0.17 -10.89 -2.47
C GLN A 41 -1.24 -9.89 -2.89
N TRP A 42 -1.00 -9.11 -3.95
CA TRP A 42 -1.98 -8.20 -4.51
C TRP A 42 -3.23 -8.91 -5.04
N THR A 43 -3.06 -10.05 -5.70
CA THR A 43 -4.21 -10.86 -6.16
C THR A 43 -5.10 -11.34 -5.01
N ILE A 44 -4.56 -11.42 -3.79
CA ILE A 44 -5.28 -11.86 -2.59
C ILE A 44 -5.88 -10.65 -1.86
N LYS A 45 -5.04 -9.65 -1.54
CA LYS A 45 -5.35 -8.54 -0.62
C LYS A 45 -5.87 -7.28 -1.31
N GLY A 46 -5.53 -7.07 -2.60
CA GLY A 46 -5.90 -5.88 -3.34
C GLY A 46 -7.42 -5.79 -3.56
N PRO A 47 -7.97 -4.58 -3.71
CA PRO A 47 -9.39 -4.41 -3.99
C PRO A 47 -9.74 -5.09 -5.32
N ALA A 48 -10.93 -5.70 -5.37
CA ALA A 48 -11.33 -6.56 -6.48
C ALA A 48 -11.18 -5.90 -7.87
N TRP A 49 -11.46 -4.60 -7.96
CA TRP A 49 -11.36 -3.83 -9.20
C TRP A 49 -9.92 -3.55 -9.67
N ALA A 50 -8.93 -3.64 -8.77
CA ALA A 50 -7.54 -3.29 -9.06
C ALA A 50 -6.62 -4.51 -9.22
N LYS A 51 -7.11 -5.74 -9.00
CA LYS A 51 -6.29 -6.96 -9.02
C LYS A 51 -5.57 -7.16 -10.36
N ASP A 52 -6.29 -6.99 -11.46
CA ASP A 52 -5.77 -7.14 -12.82
C ASP A 52 -4.95 -5.92 -13.30
N LEU A 53 -4.87 -4.87 -12.47
CA LEU A 53 -4.17 -3.62 -12.80
C LEU A 53 -2.82 -3.50 -12.07
N TYR A 54 -2.32 -4.58 -11.45
CA TYR A 54 -1.10 -4.52 -10.64
C TYR A 54 0.10 -3.90 -11.37
N SER A 55 0.40 -4.34 -12.60
CA SER A 55 1.54 -3.81 -13.35
C SER A 55 1.38 -2.32 -13.67
N VAL A 56 0.15 -1.87 -13.93
CA VAL A 56 -0.17 -0.45 -14.19
C VAL A 56 0.00 0.35 -12.91
N LEU A 57 -0.61 -0.11 -11.82
CA LEU A 57 -0.51 0.49 -10.49
C LEU A 57 0.94 0.64 -10.06
N LYS A 58 1.74 -0.43 -10.13
CA LYS A 58 3.15 -0.42 -9.73
C LYS A 58 3.95 0.61 -10.52
N ARG A 59 3.73 0.71 -11.83
CA ARG A 59 4.41 1.67 -12.71
C ARG A 59 4.03 3.11 -12.36
N GLU A 60 2.74 3.39 -12.20
CA GLU A 60 2.25 4.73 -11.87
C GLU A 60 2.67 5.15 -10.46
N LEU A 61 2.62 4.23 -9.50
CA LEU A 61 3.09 4.44 -8.14
C LEU A 61 4.61 4.72 -8.11
N GLN A 62 5.42 3.97 -8.87
CA GLN A 62 6.85 4.26 -8.98
C GLN A 62 7.12 5.65 -9.57
N THR A 63 6.33 6.05 -10.58
CA THR A 63 6.44 7.38 -11.20
C THR A 63 6.12 8.47 -10.18
N TRP A 64 5.05 8.30 -9.41
CA TRP A 64 4.69 9.21 -8.33
C TRP A 64 5.78 9.26 -7.25
N CYS A 65 6.28 8.10 -6.82
CA CYS A 65 7.34 8.02 -5.81
C CYS A 65 8.60 8.79 -6.23
N ASN A 66 9.03 8.62 -7.48
CA ASN A 66 10.17 9.35 -8.03
C ASN A 66 9.95 10.87 -8.09
N ALA A 67 8.72 11.32 -8.38
CA ALA A 67 8.38 12.74 -8.46
C ALA A 67 8.30 13.43 -7.09
N HIS A 68 8.06 12.66 -6.03
CA HIS A 68 7.85 13.14 -4.67
C HIS A 68 9.01 12.84 -3.70
N ASP A 69 10.13 12.31 -4.21
CA ASP A 69 11.28 11.85 -3.41
C ASP A 69 10.88 10.85 -2.32
N VAL A 70 10.05 9.88 -2.73
CA VAL A 70 9.52 8.80 -1.89
C VAL A 70 10.12 7.48 -2.37
N GLU A 71 10.49 6.62 -1.44
CA GLU A 71 10.92 5.26 -1.73
C GLU A 71 9.71 4.34 -1.95
N LEU A 72 9.76 3.48 -2.97
CA LEU A 72 8.78 2.41 -3.18
C LEU A 72 9.40 1.07 -2.78
N VAL A 73 8.84 0.44 -1.74
CA VAL A 73 9.24 -0.88 -1.28
C VAL A 73 8.18 -1.91 -1.65
N ILE A 74 8.61 -3.01 -2.25
CA ILE A 74 7.75 -4.19 -2.46
C ILE A 74 7.90 -5.11 -1.26
N ASP A 75 6.80 -5.35 -0.53
CA ASP A 75 6.79 -6.16 0.70
C ASP A 75 5.56 -7.08 0.74
N GLU A 76 5.79 -8.39 0.77
CA GLU A 76 4.74 -9.42 0.89
C GLU A 76 3.84 -9.22 2.12
N LYS A 77 4.40 -8.60 3.18
CA LYS A 77 3.72 -8.32 4.46
C LYS A 77 2.97 -7.00 4.45
N SER A 78 3.12 -6.19 3.40
CA SER A 78 2.35 -4.97 3.24
C SER A 78 0.85 -5.29 3.19
N VAL A 79 0.07 -4.30 3.61
CA VAL A 79 -1.38 -4.36 3.74
C VAL A 79 -1.99 -3.20 2.97
N VAL A 80 -3.19 -3.44 2.44
CA VAL A 80 -4.00 -2.49 1.69
C VAL A 80 -5.28 -2.28 2.49
N PHE A 81 -5.74 -1.03 2.62
CA PHE A 81 -6.94 -0.68 3.38
C PHE A 81 -8.04 -0.13 2.46
#